data_AF-A0A1G3LX16-F1
#
_entry.id   AF-A0A1G3LX16-F1
#
_cell.length_a   1.000
_cell.length_b   1.000
_cell.length_c   1.000
_cell.angle_alpha   90.00
_cell.angle_beta   90.00
_cell.angle_gamma   90.00
#
_symmetry.space_group_name_H-M   'P 1'
#
loop_
_entity.id
_entity.type
_entity.pdbx_description
1 polymer ?
#
loop_
_entity_poly.entity_id
_entity_poly.type
_entity_poly.pdbx_seq_one_letter_code
_entity_poly.pdbx_strand_id
1 'polypeptide(L)'
;MDLLSAAQAYGHRIALRTSDPRHIAAGKLAAPGNGLLESRATSTATPAQQAEGSFGSMFLQALGQVNQQQLRAQDLSQALISDPESVDIHDVTVALAEANLSLSMAKAVIDRAIRAYREIVNIR
;
A
#
# COMPACT_ATOMS: atom_id res chain seq x y z
N MET A 1 -28.37 41.54 -34.15
CA MET A 1 -27.70 41.25 -32.87
C MET A 1 -27.68 39.73 -32.73
N ASP A 2 -26.75 39.09 -33.42
CA ASP A 2 -26.53 37.64 -33.34
C ASP A 2 -25.10 37.47 -32.88
N LEU A 3 -24.94 37.48 -31.55
CA LEU A 3 -23.65 37.42 -30.91
C LEU A 3 -23.57 36.03 -30.29
N LEU A 4 -22.53 35.28 -30.69
CA LEU A 4 -22.08 33.98 -30.17
C LEU A 4 -22.56 32.75 -30.98
N SER A 5 -22.07 32.63 -32.22
CA SER A 5 -21.94 31.33 -32.89
C SER A 5 -20.94 30.47 -32.10
N ALA A 6 -21.38 29.30 -31.64
CA ALA A 6 -20.61 28.34 -30.85
C ALA A 6 -19.37 27.73 -31.58
N ALA A 7 -19.10 28.16 -32.81
CA ALA A 7 -18.01 27.64 -33.64
C ALA A 7 -16.63 28.31 -33.40
N GLN A 8 -16.56 29.38 -32.60
CA GLN A 8 -15.32 30.18 -32.44
C GLN A 8 -14.63 30.08 -31.08
N ALA A 9 -15.11 29.25 -30.15
CA ALA A 9 -14.41 29.03 -28.88
C ALA A 9 -13.32 27.95 -29.02
N TYR A 10 -12.22 28.26 -29.72
CA TYR A 10 -11.02 27.43 -29.65
C TYR A 10 -10.24 27.77 -28.37
N GLY A 11 -10.40 26.94 -27.35
CA GLY A 11 -9.67 27.07 -26.09
C GLY A 11 -8.18 26.73 -26.25
N HIS A 12 -7.30 27.56 -25.69
CA HIS A 12 -5.89 27.22 -25.53
C HIS A 12 -5.75 26.05 -24.56
N ARG A 13 -5.33 24.88 -25.06
CA ARG A 13 -5.09 23.70 -24.21
C ARG A 13 -3.85 23.94 -23.36
N ILE A 14 -4.04 24.32 -22.10
CA ILE A 14 -2.95 24.45 -21.12
C ILE A 14 -2.46 23.04 -20.80
N ALA A 15 -1.27 22.69 -21.31
CA ALA A 15 -0.58 21.49 -20.89
C ALA A 15 0.01 21.72 -19.49
N LEU A 16 -0.56 21.08 -18.47
CA LEU A 16 0.01 21.09 -17.12
C LEU A 16 1.37 20.37 -17.19
N ARG A 17 2.46 21.15 -17.16
CA ARG A 17 3.80 20.58 -16.98
C ARG A 17 3.95 20.22 -15.51
N THR A 18 3.99 18.93 -15.22
CA THR A 18 4.38 18.44 -13.91
C THR A 18 5.80 18.91 -13.58
N SER A 19 5.96 19.57 -12.44
CA SER A 19 7.25 20.02 -11.90
C SER A 19 8.00 18.92 -11.13
N ASP A 20 7.34 17.83 -10.75
CA ASP A 20 7.92 16.73 -9.94
C ASP A 20 7.79 15.37 -10.65
N PRO A 21 8.90 14.66 -10.91
CA PRO A 21 8.90 13.37 -11.61
C PRO A 21 8.16 12.23 -10.89
N ARG A 22 7.73 12.41 -9.63
CA ARG A 22 6.97 11.39 -8.87
C ARG A 22 5.46 11.46 -9.07
N HIS A 23 4.95 12.46 -9.79
CA HIS A 23 3.50 12.61 -10.00
C HIS A 23 3.04 11.92 -11.30
N ILE A 24 1.95 11.16 -11.21
CA ILE A 24 1.42 10.35 -12.31
C ILE A 24 0.83 11.26 -13.39
N ALA A 25 1.57 11.45 -14.48
CA ALA A 25 1.12 12.28 -15.61
C ALA A 25 -0.01 11.58 -16.36
N ALA A 26 -1.24 12.08 -16.20
CA ALA A 26 -2.42 11.72 -16.98
C ALA A 26 -2.36 12.25 -18.43
N GLY A 27 -1.26 11.96 -19.14
CA GLY A 27 -0.98 12.54 -20.47
C GLY A 27 -0.19 11.65 -21.41
N LYS A 28 -0.04 10.35 -21.13
CA LYS A 28 0.55 9.37 -22.06
C LYS A 28 -0.51 8.62 -22.86
N LEU A 29 -1.49 9.33 -23.40
CA LEU A 29 -2.53 8.79 -24.29
C LEU A 29 -2.83 9.84 -25.38
N ALA A 30 -1.90 10.01 -26.33
CA ALA A 30 -2.17 10.44 -27.72
C ALA A 30 -0.89 10.91 -28.43
N ALA A 31 -0.27 10.03 -29.23
CA ALA A 31 0.45 10.43 -30.44
C ALA A 31 0.51 9.21 -31.39
N PRO A 32 -0.04 9.30 -32.63
CA PRO A 32 0.17 8.30 -33.65
C PRO A 32 1.50 8.59 -34.34
N GLY A 33 2.45 7.65 -34.27
CA GLY A 33 3.75 7.83 -34.89
C GLY A 33 4.56 6.55 -34.77
N ASN A 34 4.70 5.85 -35.89
CA ASN A 34 5.49 4.64 -36.08
C ASN A 34 6.85 4.66 -35.36
N GLY A 35 7.11 3.61 -34.60
CA GLY A 35 8.43 3.26 -34.11
C GLY A 35 8.34 2.41 -32.86
N LEU A 36 8.98 1.24 -32.90
CA LEU A 36 9.17 0.27 -31.82
C LEU A 36 8.04 -0.78 -31.68
N LEU A 37 7.89 -1.56 -32.76
CA LEU A 37 7.52 -2.95 -32.64
C LEU A 37 8.74 -3.70 -32.07
N GLU A 38 8.91 -3.69 -30.75
CA GLU A 38 9.78 -4.66 -30.09
C GLU A 38 9.09 -5.22 -28.85
N SER A 39 8.86 -6.52 -28.95
CA SER A 39 8.36 -7.47 -27.97
C SER A 39 8.47 -7.01 -26.51
N ARG A 40 7.34 -6.58 -25.95
CA ARG A 40 7.07 -6.78 -24.53
C ARG A 40 5.81 -7.59 -24.46
N ALA A 41 5.94 -8.87 -24.09
CA ALA A 41 4.84 -9.70 -23.67
C ALA A 41 4.05 -8.96 -22.59
N THR A 42 2.98 -8.27 -23.01
CA THR A 42 1.98 -7.74 -22.11
C THR A 42 1.16 -8.93 -21.66
N SER A 43 1.57 -9.53 -20.54
CA SER A 43 0.69 -10.33 -19.71
C SER A 43 -0.46 -9.42 -19.29
N THR A 44 -1.54 -9.43 -20.09
CA THR A 44 -2.84 -8.90 -19.71
C THR A 44 -3.44 -9.82 -18.67
N ALA A 45 -2.93 -9.72 -17.43
CA ALA A 45 -3.62 -10.25 -16.28
C ALA A 45 -4.78 -9.31 -15.96
N THR A 46 -5.99 -9.79 -16.14
CA THR A 46 -7.23 -9.15 -15.69
C THR A 46 -7.09 -8.76 -14.21
N PRO A 47 -7.50 -7.56 -13.77
CA PRO A 47 -7.35 -7.13 -12.37
C PRO A 47 -8.04 -8.06 -11.36
N ALA A 48 -8.99 -8.88 -11.80
CA ALA A 48 -9.63 -9.92 -10.99
C ALA A 48 -8.67 -11.08 -10.61
N GLN A 49 -7.69 -11.42 -11.46
CA GLN A 49 -6.78 -12.55 -11.24
C GLN A 49 -5.66 -12.24 -10.24
N GLN A 50 -5.36 -10.95 -10.02
CA GLN A 50 -4.34 -10.52 -9.03
C GLN A 50 -4.89 -10.47 -7.60
N ALA A 51 -6.22 -10.41 -7.43
CA ALA A 51 -6.87 -10.27 -6.14
C ALA A 51 -6.88 -11.59 -5.32
N GLU A 52 -6.96 -12.75 -5.98
CA GLU A 52 -7.05 -14.05 -5.27
C GLU A 52 -5.76 -14.43 -4.53
N GLY A 53 -4.61 -13.84 -4.90
CA GLY A 53 -3.34 -14.03 -4.20
C GLY A 53 -2.95 -12.91 -3.22
N SER A 54 -3.57 -11.73 -3.29
CA SER A 54 -2.99 -10.52 -2.69
C SER A 54 -3.25 -10.34 -1.20
N PHE A 55 -4.48 -10.62 -0.73
CA PHE A 55 -4.82 -10.40 0.68
C PHE A 55 -4.08 -11.38 1.59
N GLY A 56 -4.04 -12.67 1.22
CA GLY A 56 -3.34 -13.68 2.01
C GLY A 56 -1.84 -13.41 2.12
N SER A 57 -1.19 -13.00 1.02
CA SER A 57 0.22 -12.62 1.06
C SER A 57 0.47 -11.35 1.87
N MET A 58 -0.38 -10.32 1.73
CA MET A 58 -0.29 -9.11 2.54
C MET A 58 -0.50 -9.40 4.03
N PHE A 59 -1.44 -10.29 4.35
CA PHE A 59 -1.72 -10.70 5.72
C PHE A 59 -0.54 -11.48 6.33
N LEU A 60 0.03 -12.44 5.60
CA LEU A 60 1.23 -13.17 6.03
C LEU A 60 2.43 -12.22 6.22
N GLN A 61 2.59 -11.24 5.32
CA GLN A 61 3.61 -10.21 5.44
C GLN A 61 3.38 -9.34 6.69
N ALA A 62 2.14 -8.93 6.95
CA ALA A 62 1.80 -8.16 8.15
C ALA A 62 2.06 -8.96 9.44
N LEU A 63 1.75 -10.27 9.46
CA LEU A 63 2.12 -11.14 10.58
C LEU A 63 3.64 -11.19 10.80
N GLY A 64 4.41 -11.27 9.72
CA GLY A 64 5.87 -11.16 9.77
C GLY A 64 6.34 -9.83 10.39
N GLN A 65 5.67 -8.73 10.06
CA GLN A 65 5.96 -7.41 10.65
C GLN A 65 5.65 -7.35 12.14
N VAL A 66 4.53 -7.94 12.59
CA VAL A 66 4.21 -8.01 14.03
C VAL A 66 5.29 -8.80 14.78
N ASN A 67 5.73 -9.93 14.24
CA ASN A 67 6.81 -10.72 14.83
C ASN A 67 8.11 -9.90 14.91
N GLN A 68 8.45 -9.15 13.86
CA GLN A 68 9.64 -8.30 13.85
C GLN A 68 9.56 -7.18 14.89
N GLN A 69 8.39 -6.59 15.10
CA GLN A 69 8.18 -5.59 16.17
C GLN A 69 8.33 -6.21 17.56
N GLN A 70 7.82 -7.43 17.77
CA GLN A 70 8.04 -8.17 19.01
C GLN A 70 9.51 -8.46 19.30
N LEU A 71 10.27 -8.90 18.28
CA LEU A 71 11.70 -9.14 18.42
C LEU A 71 12.46 -7.85 18.73
N ARG A 72 12.16 -6.75 18.00
CA ARG A 72 12.77 -5.44 18.27
C ARG A 72 12.54 -4.98 19.71
N ALA A 73 11.30 -5.12 20.20
CA ALA A 73 10.98 -4.72 21.57
C ALA A 73 11.73 -5.57 22.61
N GLN A 74 11.92 -6.86 22.35
CA GLN A 74 12.73 -7.75 23.18
C GLN A 74 14.22 -7.37 23.15
N ASP A 75 14.78 -7.10 21.97
CA ASP A 75 16.18 -6.69 21.80
C ASP A 75 16.46 -5.38 22.54
N LEU A 76 15.58 -4.39 22.39
CA LEU A 76 15.71 -3.09 23.08
C LEU A 76 15.55 -3.23 24.60
N SER A 77 14.64 -4.08 25.06
CA SER A 77 14.48 -4.37 26.49
C SER A 77 15.73 -5.05 27.07
N GLN A 78 16.32 -5.97 26.31
CA GLN A 78 17.55 -6.66 26.70
C GLN A 78 18.76 -5.72 26.70
N ALA A 79 18.86 -4.85 25.69
CA ALA A 79 19.91 -3.87 25.58
C ALA A 79 19.85 -2.82 26.71
N LEU A 80 18.66 -2.37 27.11
CA LEU A 80 18.49 -1.50 28.28
C LEU A 80 19.01 -2.12 29.58
N ILE A 81 18.80 -3.43 29.76
CA ILE A 81 19.28 -4.15 30.94
C ILE A 81 20.80 -4.37 30.88
N SER A 82 21.34 -4.65 29.70
CA SER A 82 22.75 -5.01 29.50
C SER A 82 23.68 -3.79 29.38
N ASP A 83 23.20 -2.69 28.81
CA ASP A 83 23.97 -1.47 28.57
C ASP A 83 23.04 -0.23 28.65
N PRO A 84 22.76 0.25 29.88
CA PRO A 84 21.78 1.32 30.10
C PRO A 84 22.19 2.69 29.54
N GLU A 85 23.46 2.89 29.18
CA GLU A 85 23.94 4.14 28.55
C GLU A 85 23.82 4.10 27.01
N SER A 86 23.65 2.92 26.42
CA SER A 86 23.55 2.73 24.98
C SER A 86 22.13 2.84 24.41
N VAL A 87 21.09 2.79 25.26
CA VAL A 87 19.68 2.74 24.82
C VAL A 87 18.80 3.67 25.66
N ASP A 88 18.04 4.54 25.00
CA ASP A 88 17.05 5.40 25.66
C ASP A 88 15.83 4.57 26.10
N ILE A 89 15.42 4.73 27.36
CA ILE A 89 14.25 4.06 27.93
C ILE A 89 12.95 4.43 27.20
N HIS A 90 12.88 5.61 26.58
CA HIS A 90 11.74 6.03 25.76
C HIS A 90 11.63 5.17 24.51
N ASP A 91 12.74 4.85 23.85
CA ASP A 91 12.74 4.02 22.65
C ASP A 91 12.28 2.59 22.97
N VAL A 92 12.70 2.05 24.11
CA VAL A 92 12.21 0.73 24.59
C VAL A 92 10.72 0.77 24.85
N THR A 93 10.23 1.81 25.53
CA THR A 93 8.81 1.95 25.86
C THR A 93 7.96 2.13 24.60
N VAL A 94 8.43 2.93 23.63
CA VAL A 94 7.77 3.10 22.33
C VAL A 94 7.75 1.78 21.57
N ALA A 95 8.86 1.06 21.51
CA ALA A 95 8.92 -0.23 20.83
C ALA A 95 7.99 -1.28 21.48
N LEU A 96 7.91 -1.31 22.80
CA LEU A 96 6.97 -2.17 23.53
C LEU A 96 5.51 -1.78 23.25
N ALA A 97 5.21 -0.49 23.20
CA ALA A 97 3.86 -0.01 22.85
C ALA A 97 3.49 -0.36 21.41
N GLU A 98 4.41 -0.17 20.46
CA GLU A 98 4.24 -0.53 19.04
C GLU A 98 3.97 -2.03 18.90
N ALA A 99 4.79 -2.87 19.53
CA ALA A 99 4.64 -4.32 19.48
C ALA A 99 3.30 -4.80 20.07
N ASN A 100 2.88 -4.26 21.22
CA ASN A 100 1.61 -4.60 21.84
C ASN A 100 0.40 -4.15 21.00
N LEU A 101 0.46 -2.95 20.44
CA LEU A 101 -0.59 -2.43 19.57
C LEU A 101 -0.72 -3.27 18.30
N SER A 102 0.40 -3.55 17.64
CA SER A 102 0.47 -4.39 16.44
C SER A 102 -0.07 -5.79 16.67
N LEU A 103 0.28 -6.42 17.80
CA LEU A 103 -0.26 -7.72 18.19
C LEU A 103 -1.78 -7.68 18.42
N SER A 104 -2.26 -6.65 19.13
CA SER A 104 -3.68 -6.47 19.41
C SER A 104 -4.49 -6.29 18.13
N MET A 105 -3.97 -5.51 17.17
CA MET A 105 -4.56 -5.34 15.84
C MET A 105 -4.56 -6.65 15.05
N ALA A 106 -3.45 -7.38 15.00
CA ALA A 106 -3.37 -8.68 14.32
C ALA A 106 -4.37 -9.69 14.91
N LYS A 107 -4.48 -9.75 16.24
CA LYS A 107 -5.47 -10.58 16.92
C LYS A 107 -6.90 -10.22 16.51
N ALA A 108 -7.24 -8.93 16.47
CA ALA A 108 -8.56 -8.48 16.05
C ALA A 108 -8.92 -8.91 14.62
N VAL A 109 -7.95 -8.84 13.69
CA VAL A 109 -8.11 -9.30 12.31
C VAL A 109 -8.29 -10.82 12.25
N ILE A 110 -7.46 -11.59 12.94
CA ILE A 110 -7.56 -13.06 13.02
C ILE A 110 -8.93 -13.47 13.58
N ASP A 111 -9.36 -12.84 14.68
CA ASP A 111 -10.65 -13.12 15.30
C ASP A 111 -11.81 -12.83 14.33
N ARG A 112 -11.71 -11.78 13.50
CA ARG A 112 -12.73 -11.49 12.48
C ARG A 112 -12.69 -12.49 11.33
N ALA A 113 -11.51 -12.88 10.86
CA ALA A 113 -11.33 -13.88 9.80
C ALA A 113 -11.90 -15.25 10.22
N ILE A 114 -11.61 -15.71 11.43
CA ILE A 114 -12.15 -16.96 11.98
C ILE A 114 -13.68 -16.89 12.10
N ARG A 115 -14.23 -15.75 12.54
CA ARG A 115 -15.69 -15.56 12.61
C ARG A 115 -16.33 -15.60 11.22
N ALA A 116 -15.76 -14.90 10.25
CA ALA A 116 -16.25 -14.91 8.86
C ALA A 116 -16.21 -16.32 8.26
N TYR A 117 -15.15 -17.08 8.50
CA TYR A 117 -15.07 -18.48 8.07
C TYR A 117 -16.18 -19.34 8.70
N ARG A 118 -16.38 -19.22 10.02
CA ARG A 118 -17.47 -19.93 10.72
C ARG A 118 -18.84 -19.55 10.17
N GLU A 119 -19.10 -18.27 9.92
CA GLU A 119 -20.36 -17.76 9.39
C GLU A 119 -20.66 -18.34 7.99
N ILE A 120 -19.67 -18.38 7.10
CA ILE A 120 -19.81 -18.96 5.75
C ILE A 120 -20.13 -20.47 5.80
N VAL A 121 -19.49 -21.19 6.72
CA VAL A 121 -19.68 -22.66 6.85
C VAL A 121 -21.02 -22.99 7.50
N ASN A 122 -21.45 -22.21 8.49
CA ASN A 122 -22.65 -22.49 9.30
C ASN A 122 -23.95 -22.00 8.65
N ILE A 123 -23.86 -21.19 7.57
CA ILE A 123 -25.00 -20.77 6.73
C ILE A 123 -25.50 -21.90 5.79
N ARG A 124 -24.83 -23.06 5.77
CA ARG A 124 -25.19 -24.22 4.94
C ARG A 124 -26.13 -25.19 5.62
#